data_AF-A0A930TNJ2-F1
#
_entry.id   AF-A0A930TNJ2-F1
#
_cell.length_a   1.000
_cell.length_b   1.000
_cell.length_c   1.000
_cell.angle_alpha   90.00
_cell.angle_beta   90.00
_cell.angle_gamma   90.00
#
_symmetry.space_group_name_H-M   'P 1'
#
loop_
_entity.id
_entity.type
_entity.pdbx_description
1 polymer ?
#
loop_
_entity_poly.entity_id
_entity_poly.type
_entity_poly.pdbx_seq_one_letter_code
_entity_poly.pdbx_strand_id
1 'polypeptide(L)'
;MDALAIHVFQYALPLRGLTKIVYAGLLAIAIVVLSRRIFQEQQVTGDTLRGSACIYFLLGYFWFALYQAIQYFDANAFSVSVERSSNALLYFSFTTLTTMGYGDIVPVNAFAMFAANLEGVVGVLYPTVYIARVVGIYTTQSMNLPPPK
;
A
#
# COMPACT_ATOMS: atom_id res chain seq x y z
N MET A 1 18.93 34.69 -16.74
CA MET A 1 18.93 33.84 -15.52
C MET A 1 18.39 32.44 -15.84
N ASP A 2 18.51 32.00 -17.09
CA ASP A 2 17.64 30.96 -17.66
C ASP A 2 18.36 29.62 -17.87
N ALA A 3 19.69 29.61 -18.05
CA ALA A 3 20.46 28.38 -18.26
C ALA A 3 20.65 27.54 -16.98
N LEU A 4 20.84 28.19 -15.82
CA LEU A 4 20.95 27.49 -14.53
C LEU A 4 19.61 26.87 -14.11
N ALA A 5 18.49 27.54 -14.37
CA ALA A 5 17.16 27.01 -14.09
C ALA A 5 16.85 25.76 -14.93
N ILE A 6 17.23 25.76 -16.21
CA ILE A 6 17.04 24.62 -17.11
C ILE A 6 17.92 23.43 -16.68
N HIS A 7 19.19 23.65 -16.32
CA HIS A 7 20.04 22.57 -15.81
C HIS A 7 19.54 22.01 -14.48
N VAL A 8 19.17 22.85 -13.50
CA VAL A 8 18.59 22.40 -12.23
C VAL A 8 17.29 21.65 -12.47
N PHE A 9 16.43 22.09 -13.39
CA PHE A 9 15.19 21.41 -13.75
C PHE A 9 15.44 20.05 -14.41
N GLN A 10 16.45 19.95 -15.26
CA GLN A 10 16.83 18.72 -15.96
C GLN A 10 17.50 17.67 -15.06
N TYR A 11 18.18 18.09 -13.98
CA TYR A 11 18.66 17.19 -12.92
C TYR A 11 17.61 16.91 -11.83
N ALA A 12 16.67 17.84 -11.57
CA ALA A 12 15.60 17.66 -10.60
C ALA A 12 14.52 16.68 -11.08
N LEU A 13 14.29 16.60 -12.39
CA LEU A 13 13.39 15.61 -13.00
C LEU A 13 13.78 14.16 -12.64
N PRO A 14 14.97 13.65 -13.01
CA PRO A 14 15.36 12.26 -12.71
C PRO A 14 15.47 11.98 -11.21
N LEU A 15 15.89 12.98 -10.42
CA LEU A 15 15.97 12.84 -8.96
C LEU A 15 14.57 12.62 -8.33
N ARG A 16 13.54 13.32 -8.81
CA ARG A 16 12.16 13.16 -8.33
C ARG A 16 11.56 11.80 -8.66
N GLY A 17 11.87 11.24 -9.83
CA GLY A 17 11.48 9.88 -10.19
C GLY A 17 12.19 8.83 -9.34
N LEU A 18 13.51 8.98 -9.17
CA LEU A 18 14.33 8.09 -8.35
C LEU A 18 13.84 8.02 -6.90
N THR A 19 13.52 9.17 -6.28
CA THR A 19 13.03 9.20 -4.90
C THR A 19 11.74 8.39 -4.73
N LYS A 20 10.82 8.44 -5.69
CA LYS A 20 9.56 7.68 -5.65
C LYS A 20 9.80 6.17 -5.79
N ILE A 21 10.69 5.77 -6.69
CA ILE A 21 11.06 4.36 -6.89
C ILE A 21 11.76 3.81 -5.66
N VAL A 22 12.71 4.55 -5.09
CA VAL A 22 13.41 4.18 -3.86
C VAL A 22 12.43 4.08 -2.69
N TYR A 23 11.49 5.02 -2.56
CA TYR A 23 10.47 5.00 -1.52
C TYR A 23 9.55 3.79 -1.66
N ALA A 24 9.07 3.48 -2.87
CA ALA A 24 8.26 2.29 -3.14
C ALA A 24 9.05 0.99 -2.84
N GLY A 25 10.33 0.93 -3.22
CA GLY A 25 11.21 -0.20 -2.93
C GLY A 25 11.43 -0.40 -1.42
N LEU A 26 11.67 0.68 -0.69
CA LEU A 26 11.80 0.65 0.77
C LEU A 26 10.51 0.15 1.44
N LEU A 27 9.35 0.63 1.00
CA LEU A 27 8.06 0.17 1.51
C LEU A 27 7.81 -1.30 1.18
N ALA A 28 8.14 -1.76 -0.02
CA ALA A 28 8.04 -3.18 -0.39
C ALA A 28 8.92 -4.06 0.50
N ILE A 29 10.18 -3.65 0.74
CA ILE A 29 11.08 -4.36 1.64
C ILE A 29 10.51 -4.38 3.06
N ALA A 30 10.01 -3.24 3.57
CA ALA A 30 9.40 -3.17 4.89
C ALA A 30 8.19 -4.10 5.01
N ILE A 31 7.29 -4.12 4.02
CA ILE A 31 6.13 -5.02 3.98
C ILE A 31 6.58 -6.48 3.99
N VAL A 32 7.55 -6.86 3.16
CA VAL A 32 8.05 -8.24 3.10
C VAL A 32 8.70 -8.66 4.41
N VAL A 33 9.55 -7.81 5.00
CA VAL A 33 10.23 -8.10 6.27
C VAL A 33 9.24 -8.22 7.42
N LEU A 34 8.31 -7.27 7.54
CA LEU A 34 7.32 -7.27 8.61
C LEU A 34 6.33 -8.44 8.46
N SER A 35 5.90 -8.71 7.23
CA SER A 35 5.03 -9.86 6.94
C SER A 35 5.72 -11.16 7.34
N ARG A 36 6.97 -11.39 6.90
CA ARG A 36 7.75 -12.58 7.28
C ARG A 36 7.89 -12.71 8.79
N ARG A 37 8.14 -11.62 9.51
CA ARG A 37 8.24 -11.61 10.98
C ARG A 37 6.91 -12.02 11.64
N ILE A 38 5.78 -11.48 11.18
CA ILE A 38 4.45 -11.80 11.74
C ILE A 38 4.03 -13.24 11.45
N PHE A 39 4.38 -13.79 10.28
CA PHE A 39 4.08 -15.18 9.94
C PHE A 39 4.94 -16.19 10.73
N GLN A 40 6.13 -15.79 11.21
CA GLN A 40 7.00 -16.62 12.03
C GLN A 40 6.59 -16.67 13.51
N GLU A 41 5.84 -15.68 14.00
CA GLU A 41 5.28 -15.65 15.35
C GLU A 41 4.19 -16.74 15.49
N GLN A 42 4.45 -17.79 16.29
CA GLN A 42 3.53 -18.92 16.48
C GLN A 42 2.32 -18.61 17.37
N GLN A 43 2.35 -17.49 18.13
CA GLN A 43 1.24 -17.06 18.97
C GLN A 43 0.74 -15.67 18.53
N VAL A 44 -0.57 -15.52 18.35
CA VAL A 44 -1.17 -14.21 18.09
C VAL A 44 -1.26 -13.48 19.43
N THR A 45 -0.36 -12.53 19.65
CA THR A 45 -0.43 -11.61 20.79
C THR A 45 -1.07 -10.29 20.34
N GLY A 46 -1.41 -9.41 21.29
CA GLY A 46 -1.90 -8.06 20.98
C GLY A 46 -0.92 -7.24 20.13
N ASP A 47 0.37 -7.52 20.26
CA ASP A 47 1.43 -6.87 19.45
C ASP A 47 1.40 -7.36 18.00
N THR A 48 1.07 -8.64 17.77
CA THR A 48 0.84 -9.18 16.42
C THR A 48 -0.32 -8.47 15.72
N LEU A 49 -1.39 -8.13 16.45
CA LEU A 49 -2.55 -7.40 15.93
C LEU A 49 -2.20 -5.98 15.51
N ARG A 50 -1.52 -5.24 16.39
CA ARG A 50 -1.04 -3.89 16.10
C ARG A 50 -0.05 -3.86 14.93
N GLY A 51 0.87 -4.83 14.88
CA GLY A 51 1.81 -4.99 13.78
C GLY A 51 1.11 -5.27 12.45
N SER A 52 0.08 -6.11 12.45
CA SER A 52 -0.67 -6.45 11.24
C SER A 52 -1.52 -5.28 10.74
N ALA A 53 -2.10 -4.49 11.65
CA ALA A 53 -2.76 -3.24 11.28
C ALA A 53 -1.76 -2.25 10.65
N CYS A 54 -0.56 -2.15 11.21
CA CYS A 54 0.51 -1.31 10.65
C CYS A 54 0.90 -1.73 9.22
N ILE A 55 1.03 -3.04 8.96
CA ILE A 55 1.29 -3.54 7.60
C ILE A 55 0.17 -3.16 6.63
N TYR A 56 -1.09 -3.19 7.07
CA TYR A 56 -2.22 -2.77 6.23
C TYR A 56 -2.13 -1.29 5.85
N PHE A 57 -1.75 -0.41 6.79
CA PHE A 57 -1.47 1.00 6.47
C PHE A 57 -0.27 1.17 5.54
N LEU A 58 0.82 0.41 5.76
CA LEU A 58 1.99 0.43 4.90
C LEU A 58 1.68 -0.02 3.48
N LEU A 59 0.75 -0.96 3.32
CA LEU A 59 0.27 -1.40 2.00
C LEU A 59 -0.42 -0.27 1.25
N GLY A 60 -1.26 0.53 1.91
CA GLY A 60 -1.83 1.75 1.31
C GLY A 60 -0.75 2.77 0.93
N TYR A 61 0.24 2.99 1.79
CA TYR A 61 1.37 3.86 1.43
C TYR A 61 2.20 3.33 0.25
N PHE A 62 2.32 2.00 0.11
CA PHE A 62 3.02 1.37 -1.01
C PHE A 62 2.30 1.62 -2.33
N TRP A 63 0.98 1.38 -2.38
CA TRP A 63 0.18 1.65 -3.58
C TRP A 63 0.13 3.13 -3.92
N PHE A 64 -0.01 4.00 -2.92
CA PHE A 64 0.16 5.44 -3.08
C PHE A 64 1.48 5.80 -3.78
N ALA A 65 2.61 5.26 -3.32
CA ALA A 65 3.91 5.51 -3.94
C ALA A 65 3.96 4.99 -5.39
N LEU A 66 3.34 3.85 -5.67
CA LEU A 66 3.21 3.28 -7.01
C LEU A 66 2.41 4.23 -7.93
N TYR A 67 1.26 4.74 -7.47
CA TYR A 67 0.46 5.70 -8.25
C TYR A 67 1.17 7.02 -8.48
N GLN A 68 1.93 7.51 -7.50
CA GLN A 68 2.78 8.68 -7.69
C GLN A 68 3.86 8.46 -8.75
N ALA A 69 4.39 7.24 -8.87
CA ALA A 69 5.34 6.89 -9.92
C ALA A 69 4.64 6.84 -11.28
N ILE A 70 3.45 6.21 -11.38
CA ILE A 70 2.67 6.15 -12.61
C ILE A 70 2.29 7.55 -13.11
N GLN A 71 1.74 8.41 -12.24
CA GLN A 71 1.41 9.82 -12.53
C GLN A 71 2.64 10.65 -12.95
N TYR A 72 3.84 10.26 -12.51
CA TYR A 72 5.07 10.94 -12.88
C TYR A 72 5.50 10.59 -14.31
N PHE A 73 5.34 9.34 -14.73
CA PHE A 73 5.63 8.92 -16.11
C PHE A 73 4.54 9.35 -17.09
N ASP A 74 3.29 9.37 -16.65
CA ASP A 74 2.16 9.85 -17.42
C ASP A 74 1.30 10.80 -16.58
N ALA A 75 1.41 12.10 -16.88
CA ALA A 75 0.68 13.15 -16.18
C ALA A 75 -0.85 13.04 -16.32
N ASN A 76 -1.34 12.29 -17.30
CA ASN A 76 -2.77 12.05 -17.56
C ASN A 76 -3.21 10.66 -17.10
N ALA A 77 -2.42 9.97 -16.28
CA ALA A 77 -2.74 8.62 -15.83
C ALA A 77 -4.00 8.54 -14.95
N PHE A 78 -4.37 9.63 -14.30
CA PHE A 78 -5.55 9.76 -13.44
C PHE A 78 -6.38 10.99 -13.85
N SER A 79 -7.67 10.98 -13.51
CA SER A 79 -8.59 12.10 -13.77
C SER A 79 -8.30 13.39 -13.00
N VAL A 80 -7.25 13.42 -12.16
CA VAL A 80 -6.86 14.56 -11.31
C VAL A 80 -5.63 15.29 -11.87
N SER A 81 -5.62 16.62 -11.75
CA SER A 81 -4.48 17.44 -12.18
C SER A 81 -3.23 17.23 -11.31
N VAL A 82 -2.04 17.38 -11.92
CA VAL A 82 -0.74 17.14 -11.28
C VAL A 82 -0.54 17.97 -10.00
N GLU A 83 -1.02 19.21 -9.95
CA GLU A 83 -0.91 20.08 -8.76
C GLU A 83 -1.67 19.58 -7.52
N ARG A 84 -2.76 18.83 -7.70
CA ARG A 84 -3.56 18.27 -6.59
C ARG A 84 -3.23 16.81 -6.30
N SER A 85 -2.27 16.23 -7.02
CA SER A 85 -2.12 14.77 -7.13
C SER A 85 -1.70 14.06 -5.84
N SER A 86 -0.80 14.61 -4.99
CA SER A 86 -0.28 13.83 -3.86
C SER A 86 -1.36 13.40 -2.84
N ASN A 87 -2.18 14.32 -2.34
CA ASN A 87 -3.21 13.94 -1.36
C ASN A 87 -4.36 13.17 -2.02
N ALA A 88 -4.66 13.50 -3.29
CA ALA A 88 -5.68 12.83 -4.07
C ALA A 88 -5.32 11.35 -4.35
N LEU A 89 -4.06 11.06 -4.69
CA LEU A 89 -3.59 9.70 -4.94
C LEU A 89 -3.48 8.87 -3.65
N LEU A 90 -3.14 9.50 -2.53
CA LEU A 90 -3.16 8.81 -1.23
C LEU A 90 -4.59 8.42 -0.87
N TYR A 91 -5.53 9.36 -1.02
CA TYR A 91 -6.94 9.09 -0.83
C TYR A 91 -7.46 8.00 -1.79
N PHE A 92 -7.10 8.04 -3.07
CA PHE A 92 -7.45 7.01 -4.06
C PHE A 92 -6.93 5.62 -3.66
N SER A 93 -5.69 5.53 -3.16
CA SER A 93 -5.14 4.26 -2.68
C SER A 93 -5.94 3.72 -1.50
N PHE A 94 -6.19 4.52 -0.46
CA PHE A 94 -6.95 4.03 0.69
C PHE A 94 -8.40 3.68 0.34
N THR A 95 -9.07 4.43 -0.55
CA THR A 95 -10.43 4.09 -0.98
C THR A 95 -10.48 2.84 -1.85
N THR A 96 -9.44 2.57 -2.64
CA THR A 96 -9.32 1.34 -3.44
C THR A 96 -8.97 0.13 -2.55
N LEU A 97 -7.99 0.29 -1.65
CA LEU A 97 -7.57 -0.74 -0.70
C LEU A 97 -8.70 -1.16 0.24
N THR A 98 -9.51 -0.20 0.70
CA THR A 98 -10.70 -0.48 1.54
C THR A 98 -11.93 -0.88 0.74
N THR A 99 -11.82 -0.99 -0.59
CA THR A 99 -12.93 -1.32 -1.51
C THR A 99 -14.11 -0.33 -1.49
N MET A 100 -13.90 0.88 -0.97
CA MET A 100 -14.93 1.91 -0.89
C MET A 100 -15.25 2.51 -2.26
N GLY A 101 -14.22 2.79 -3.07
CA GLY A 101 -14.37 3.10 -4.50
C GLY A 101 -15.37 4.20 -4.84
N TYR A 102 -15.30 5.37 -4.18
CA TYR A 102 -16.25 6.47 -4.39
C TYR A 102 -16.38 6.96 -5.84
N GLY A 103 -15.37 6.73 -6.68
CA GLY A 103 -15.42 7.03 -8.12
C GLY A 103 -15.15 8.49 -8.49
N ASP A 104 -14.73 9.31 -7.54
CA ASP A 104 -14.32 10.71 -7.73
C ASP A 104 -12.95 10.84 -8.40
N ILE A 105 -12.06 9.86 -8.18
CA ILE A 105 -10.78 9.73 -8.88
C ILE A 105 -10.80 8.41 -9.64
N VAL A 106 -10.49 8.45 -10.93
CA VAL A 106 -10.45 7.26 -11.78
C VAL A 106 -9.11 7.14 -12.50
N PRO A 107 -8.54 5.91 -12.57
CA PRO A 107 -7.39 5.64 -13.41
C PRO A 107 -7.81 5.64 -14.89
N VAL A 108 -7.05 6.31 -15.72
CA VAL A 108 -7.28 6.42 -17.18
C VAL A 108 -6.26 5.58 -17.95
N ASN A 109 -5.02 5.51 -17.45
CA ASN A 109 -3.96 4.73 -18.05
C ASN A 109 -4.12 3.22 -17.74
N ALA A 110 -3.83 2.35 -18.71
CA ALA A 110 -3.89 0.89 -18.56
C ALA A 110 -3.06 0.35 -17.38
N PHE A 111 -1.87 0.92 -17.12
CA PHE A 111 -1.05 0.55 -15.96
C PHE A 111 -1.67 0.99 -14.63
N ALA A 112 -2.28 2.18 -14.60
CA ALA A 112 -3.00 2.66 -13.42
C ALA A 112 -4.23 1.79 -13.13
N MET A 113 -4.97 1.39 -14.16
CA MET A 113 -6.10 0.46 -14.04
C MET A 113 -5.65 -0.91 -13.54
N PHE A 114 -4.58 -1.47 -14.09
CA PHE A 114 -4.04 -2.76 -13.63
C PHE A 114 -3.61 -2.70 -12.17
N ALA A 115 -2.89 -1.65 -11.77
CA ALA A 115 -2.49 -1.44 -10.39
C ALA A 115 -3.69 -1.29 -9.44
N ALA A 116 -4.71 -0.52 -9.81
CA ALA A 116 -5.94 -0.37 -9.01
C ALA A 116 -6.69 -1.69 -8.83
N ASN A 117 -6.78 -2.51 -9.86
CA ASN A 117 -7.38 -3.84 -9.75
C ASN A 117 -6.59 -4.74 -8.78
N LEU A 118 -5.26 -4.75 -8.87
CA LEU A 118 -4.42 -5.50 -7.94
C LEU A 118 -4.55 -4.99 -6.51
N GLU A 119 -4.56 -3.67 -6.30
CA GLU A 119 -4.76 -3.08 -4.98
C GLU A 119 -6.08 -3.52 -4.36
N GLY A 120 -7.18 -3.48 -5.13
CA GLY A 120 -8.49 -3.96 -4.66
C GLY A 120 -8.47 -5.43 -4.25
N VAL A 121 -7.82 -6.29 -5.03
CA VAL A 121 -7.66 -7.73 -4.70
C VAL A 121 -6.86 -7.90 -3.41
N VAL A 122 -5.73 -7.20 -3.25
CA VAL A 122 -4.92 -7.29 -2.02
C VAL A 122 -5.68 -6.71 -0.83
N GLY A 123 -6.46 -5.65 -1.04
CA GLY A 123 -7.30 -5.01 -0.03
C GLY A 123 -8.32 -5.95 0.61
N VAL A 124 -8.87 -6.88 -0.17
CA VAL A 124 -9.76 -7.93 0.36
C VAL A 124 -8.96 -9.10 0.94
N LEU A 125 -7.96 -9.61 0.21
CA LEU A 125 -7.24 -10.82 0.61
C LEU A 125 -6.48 -10.66 1.92
N TYR A 126 -5.86 -9.49 2.15
CA TYR A 126 -5.08 -9.24 3.36
C TYR A 126 -5.91 -9.39 4.65
N PRO A 127 -7.01 -8.61 4.87
CA PRO A 127 -7.82 -8.77 6.07
C PRO A 127 -8.47 -10.15 6.16
N THR A 128 -8.89 -10.77 5.05
CA THR A 128 -9.48 -12.11 5.07
C THR A 128 -8.51 -13.17 5.57
N VAL A 129 -7.29 -13.24 5.00
CA VAL A 129 -6.26 -14.20 5.43
C VAL A 129 -5.86 -13.95 6.87
N TYR A 130 -5.76 -12.67 7.26
CA TYR A 130 -5.39 -12.30 8.62
C TYR A 130 -6.44 -12.75 9.64
N ILE A 131 -7.72 -12.46 9.40
CA ILE A 131 -8.82 -12.89 10.27
C ILE A 131 -8.87 -14.42 10.35
N ALA A 132 -8.74 -15.13 9.23
CA ALA A 132 -8.73 -16.59 9.21
C ALA A 132 -7.60 -17.18 10.07
N ARG A 133 -6.39 -16.60 9.99
CA ARG A 133 -5.24 -17.00 10.81
C ARG A 133 -5.52 -16.81 12.30
N VAL A 134 -6.04 -15.64 12.67
CA VAL A 134 -6.33 -15.29 14.07
C VAL A 134 -7.37 -16.26 14.65
N VAL A 135 -8.47 -16.48 13.94
CA VAL A 135 -9.52 -17.44 14.33
C VAL A 135 -8.96 -18.86 14.48
N GLY A 136 -8.15 -19.33 13.52
CA GLY A 136 -7.56 -20.67 13.57
C GLY A 136 -6.68 -20.92 14.79
N ILE A 137 -5.94 -19.90 15.24
CA ILE A 137 -5.10 -19.98 16.43
C ILE A 137 -5.96 -20.02 17.71
N TYR A 138 -7.02 -19.21 17.79
CA TYR A 138 -7.96 -19.25 18.93
C TYR A 138 -8.70 -20.58 19.06
N THR A 139 -9.14 -21.18 17.95
CA THR A 139 -9.80 -22.50 17.97
C THR A 139 -8.84 -23.61 18.43
N THR A 140 -7.57 -23.55 18.06
CA THR A 140 -6.57 -24.52 18.51
C THR A 140 -6.30 -24.40 20.02
N GLN A 141 -6.29 -23.17 20.54
CA GLN A 141 -6.07 -22.92 21.96
C GLN A 141 -7.26 -23.36 22.83
N SER A 142 -8.50 -23.16 22.38
CA SER A 142 -9.69 -23.61 23.13
C SER A 142 -9.80 -25.13 23.26
N MET A 143 -9.31 -25.89 22.27
CA MET A 143 -9.27 -27.36 22.33
C MET A 143 -8.21 -27.92 23.31
N ASN A 144 -7.22 -27.12 23.70
CA ASN A 144 -6.18 -27.52 24.65
C ASN A 144 -6.51 -27.17 26.11
N LEU A 145 -7.71 -26.65 26.40
CA LEU A 145 -8.14 -26.37 27.76
C LEU A 145 -8.61 -27.66 28.46
N PRO A 146 -8.17 -27.93 29.71
CA PRO A 146 -8.66 -29.07 30.48
C PRO A 146 -10.17 -28.96 30.72
N PRO A 147 -10.91 -30.08 30.76
CA PRO A 147 -12.35 -30.06 30.98
C PRO A 147 -12.70 -29.36 32.32
N PRO A 148 -13.83 -28.65 32.37
CA PRO A 148 -14.28 -28.01 33.61
C PRO A 148 -14.47 -29.08 34.70
N LYS A 149 -13.90 -28.81 35.88
CA LYS A 149 -14.07 -29.64 37.09
C LYS A 149 -15.47 -29.49 37.67
#